data_AF-A0A8C9P4L6-F1
#
_entry.id   AF-A0A8C9P4L6-F1
#
_cell.length_a   1.000
_cell.length_b   1.000
_cell.length_c   1.000
_cell.angle_alpha   90.00
_cell.angle_beta   90.00
_cell.angle_gamma   90.00
#
_symmetry.space_group_name_H-M   'P 1'
#
loop_
_entity.id
_entity.type
_entity.pdbx_description
1 polymer ?
#
loop_
_entity_poly.entity_id
_entity_poly.type
_entity_poly.pdbx_seq_one_letter_code
_entity_poly.pdbx_strand_id
1 'polypeptide(L)'
;MVKQTIQIFARVKPPARKQQSGIYSIDDDENLTPCLEIIIPRDLADGFVNNKRESYKFIFQRIFDQDAKQEIIFENIAKPVAER
;
A
#
# COMPACT_ATOMS: atom_id res chain seq x y z
N MET A 1 22.61 -9.23 13.56
CA MET A 1 21.29 -8.95 12.94
C MET A 1 20.56 -7.98 13.86
N VAL A 2 20.26 -6.76 13.40
CA VAL A 2 19.59 -5.74 14.23
C VAL A 2 18.13 -6.16 14.40
N LYS A 3 17.66 -6.35 15.64
CA LYS A 3 16.23 -6.59 15.90
C LYS A 3 15.46 -5.34 15.47
N GLN A 4 14.67 -5.42 14.41
CA GLN A 4 13.75 -4.35 14.04
C GLN A 4 12.66 -4.24 15.12
N THR A 5 12.65 -3.12 15.84
CA THR A 5 11.71 -2.87 16.94
C THR A 5 10.33 -2.47 16.45
N ILE A 6 10.23 -1.81 15.28
CA ILE A 6 8.98 -1.33 14.71
C ILE A 6 8.81 -1.94 13.32
N GLN A 7 7.65 -2.54 13.08
CA GLN A 7 7.27 -3.10 11.78
C GLN A 7 6.09 -2.31 11.21
N ILE A 8 6.20 -1.91 9.94
CA ILE A 8 5.21 -1.07 9.27
C ILE A 8 4.72 -1.81 8.02
N PHE A 9 3.41 -2.01 7.96
CA PHE A 9 2.70 -2.74 6.91
C PHE A 9 1.57 -1.89 6.34
N ALA A 10 1.18 -2.15 5.10
CA ALA A 10 0.00 -1.55 4.48
C ALA A 10 -1.03 -2.62 4.12
N ARG A 11 -2.32 -2.34 4.35
CA ARG A 11 -3.43 -3.19 3.90
C ARG A 11 -4.41 -2.36 3.09
N VAL A 12 -4.66 -2.78 1.86
CA VAL A 12 -5.65 -2.16 1.00
C VAL A 12 -7.01 -2.77 1.30
N LYS A 13 -7.99 -1.91 1.57
CA LYS A 13 -9.37 -2.35 1.82
C LYS A 13 -10.04 -2.71 0.49
N PRO A 14 -10.76 -3.85 0.40
CA PRO A 14 -11.60 -4.16 -0.75
C PRO A 14 -12.63 -3.04 -0.99
N PRO A 15 -12.84 -2.60 -2.24
CA PRO A 15 -13.74 -1.49 -2.52
C PRO A 15 -15.20 -1.95 -2.35
N ALA A 16 -16.02 -1.11 -1.71
CA ALA A 16 -17.43 -1.42 -1.42
C ALA A 16 -18.33 -1.47 -2.68
N ARG A 17 -17.86 -0.89 -3.78
CA ARG A 17 -18.40 -1.01 -5.15
C ARG A 17 -17.23 -1.19 -6.09
N LYS A 18 -17.44 -1.64 -7.33
CA LYS A 18 -16.42 -1.59 -8.39
C LYS A 18 -16.03 -0.12 -8.69
N GLN A 19 -15.23 0.50 -7.82
CA GLN A 19 -14.61 1.79 -8.10
C GLN A 19 -13.55 1.61 -9.19
N GLN A 20 -13.31 2.70 -9.92
CA GLN A 20 -12.38 2.75 -11.05
C GLN A 20 -11.01 2.19 -10.65
N SER A 21 -10.63 1.12 -11.32
CA SER A 21 -9.26 0.62 -11.39
C SER A 21 -8.32 1.78 -11.77
N GLY A 22 -7.23 1.99 -11.00
CA GLY A 22 -6.13 2.88 -11.41
C GLY A 22 -5.74 4.03 -10.48
N ILE A 23 -6.34 4.17 -9.28
CA ILE A 23 -5.93 5.21 -8.30
C ILE A 23 -4.66 4.79 -7.54
N TYR A 24 -4.34 3.51 -7.51
CA TYR A 24 -3.12 3.01 -6.89
C TYR A 24 -2.55 1.82 -7.68
N SER A 25 -1.24 1.61 -7.53
CA SER A 25 -0.49 0.45 -8.03
C SER A 25 0.37 -0.10 -6.90
N ILE A 26 0.54 -1.41 -6.88
CA ILE A 26 1.45 -2.10 -5.96
C ILE A 26 2.56 -2.70 -6.81
N ASP A 27 3.79 -2.38 -6.45
CA ASP A 27 4.99 -2.99 -7.00
C ASP A 27 5.54 -3.98 -5.95
N ASP A 28 5.39 -5.27 -6.25
CA ASP A 28 5.75 -6.42 -5.40
C ASP A 28 6.77 -7.33 -6.14
N ASP A 29 7.67 -6.73 -6.95
CA ASP A 29 8.77 -7.48 -7.56
C ASP A 29 9.66 -8.11 -6.46
N GLU A 30 9.97 -9.41 -6.57
CA GLU A 30 10.67 -10.19 -5.54
C GLU A 30 12.05 -9.62 -5.18
N ASN A 31 12.63 -8.77 -6.03
CA ASN A 31 13.92 -8.13 -5.82
C ASN A 31 13.83 -6.69 -5.27
N LEU A 32 12.63 -6.10 -5.21
CA LEU A 32 12.41 -4.72 -4.79
C LEU A 32 11.70 -4.65 -3.44
N THR A 33 11.90 -3.51 -2.76
CA THR A 33 11.19 -3.24 -1.52
C THR A 33 9.73 -2.94 -1.85
N PRO A 34 8.74 -3.59 -1.21
CA PRO A 34 7.33 -3.41 -1.53
C PRO A 34 6.94 -1.94 -1.56
N CYS A 35 6.42 -1.49 -2.70
CA CYS A 35 6.11 -0.08 -2.93
C CYS A 35 4.64 0.10 -3.31
N LEU A 36 3.93 0.92 -2.52
CA LEU A 36 2.58 1.37 -2.81
C LEU A 36 2.66 2.73 -3.50
N GLU A 37 2.20 2.81 -4.74
CA GLU A 37 2.05 4.05 -5.48
C GLU A 37 0.58 4.48 -5.50
N ILE A 38 0.32 5.73 -5.12
CA ILE A 38 -1.00 6.36 -5.19
C ILE A 38 -0.93 7.47 -6.24
N ILE A 39 -1.82 7.41 -7.22
CA ILE A 39 -1.96 8.33 -8.33
C ILE A 39 -3.21 9.18 -8.09
N ILE A 40 -3.02 10.47 -7.88
CA ILE A 40 -4.10 11.44 -7.76
C ILE A 40 -4.54 11.83 -9.17
N PRO A 41 -5.81 11.55 -9.57
CA PRO A 41 -6.32 11.96 -10.87
C PRO A 41 -6.28 13.49 -11.02
N ARG A 42 -5.86 13.95 -12.20
CA ARG A 42 -5.81 15.37 -12.52
C ARG A 42 -7.22 15.96 -12.61
N ASP A 43 -7.46 17.05 -11.90
CA ASP A 43 -8.68 17.84 -12.05
C ASP A 43 -8.59 18.75 -13.29
N LEU A 44 -9.56 18.63 -14.20
CA LEU A 44 -9.63 19.46 -15.41
C LEU A 44 -9.98 20.92 -15.09
N ALA A 45 -10.55 21.20 -13.91
CA ALA A 45 -10.86 22.56 -13.46
C ALA A 45 -9.64 23.35 -12.96
N ASP A 46 -8.50 22.69 -12.70
CA ASP A 46 -7.29 23.31 -12.13
C ASP A 46 -6.49 24.19 -13.14
N GLY A 47 -6.95 24.33 -14.39
CA GLY A 47 -6.34 25.21 -15.38
C GLY A 47 -5.13 24.65 -16.15
N PHE A 48 -4.50 25.49 -16.97
CA PHE A 48 -3.47 25.09 -17.96
C PHE A 48 -2.11 24.71 -17.33
N VAL A 49 -1.73 25.30 -16.20
CA VAL A 49 -0.48 24.98 -15.47
C VAL A 49 -0.83 24.43 -14.09
N ASN A 50 -0.63 23.13 -13.89
CA ASN A 50 -0.84 22.46 -12.60
C ASN A 50 0.42 21.68 -12.22
N ASN A 51 1.20 22.21 -11.26
CA ASN A 51 2.43 21.59 -10.75
C ASN A 51 2.21 20.78 -9.46
N LYS A 52 0.95 20.45 -9.14
CA LYS A 52 0.65 19.60 -7.99
C LYS A 52 1.26 18.22 -8.20
N ARG A 53 1.76 17.63 -7.13
CA ARG A 53 2.28 16.26 -7.16
C ARG A 53 1.12 15.28 -7.29
N GLU A 54 1.17 14.46 -8.33
CA GLU A 54 0.11 13.48 -8.65
C GLU A 54 0.50 12.06 -8.23
N SER A 55 1.78 11.69 -8.28
CA SER A 55 2.26 10.36 -7.85
C SER A 55 2.97 10.41 -6.49
N TYR A 56 2.53 9.54 -5.58
CA TYR A 56 3.10 9.35 -4.26
C TYR A 56 3.50 7.89 -4.08
N LYS A 57 4.76 7.66 -3.73
CA LYS A 57 5.33 6.31 -3.54
C LYS A 57 5.68 6.11 -2.07
N PHE A 58 5.24 5.01 -1.50
CA PHE A 58 5.42 4.65 -0.11
C PHE A 58 6.00 3.25 0.01
N ILE A 59 7.05 3.10 0.79
CA ILE A 59 7.74 1.82 0.98
C ILE A 59 7.27 1.19 2.29
N PHE A 60 6.90 -0.08 2.24
CA PHE A 60 6.48 -0.86 3.40
C PHE A 60 7.28 -2.16 3.51
N GLN A 61 7.24 -2.80 4.69
CA GLN A 61 7.85 -4.14 4.84
C GLN A 61 7.08 -5.20 4.08
N ARG A 62 5.76 -5.01 3.98
CA ARG A 62 4.85 -5.82 3.16
C ARG A 62 3.57 -5.03 2.89
N ILE A 63 3.00 -5.25 1.72
CA ILE A 63 1.71 -4.70 1.31
C ILE A 63 0.74 -5.87 1.15
N PHE A 64 -0.46 -5.72 1.68
CA PHE A 64 -1.54 -6.68 1.56
C PHE A 64 -2.60 -6.07 0.65
N ASP A 65 -2.77 -6.63 -0.55
CA ASP A 65 -3.78 -6.16 -1.50
C ASP A 65 -5.20 -6.60 -1.07
N GLN A 66 -6.20 -6.25 -1.88
CA GLN A 66 -7.62 -6.42 -1.58
C GLN A 66 -8.02 -7.89 -1.33
N ASP A 67 -7.29 -8.85 -1.87
CA ASP A 67 -7.54 -10.29 -1.71
C ASP A 67 -7.03 -10.84 -0.36
N ALA A 68 -6.28 -10.04 0.40
CA ALA A 68 -5.70 -10.46 1.67
C ALA A 68 -6.76 -10.73 2.75
N LYS A 69 -6.82 -12.01 3.15
CA LYS A 69 -7.71 -12.51 4.19
C LYS A 69 -7.21 -12.17 5.59
N GLN A 70 -8.13 -12.20 6.56
CA GLN A 70 -7.84 -11.82 7.95
C GLN A 70 -6.83 -12.78 8.61
N GLU A 71 -6.86 -14.05 8.25
CA GLU A 71 -5.95 -15.08 8.77
C GLU A 71 -4.50 -14.74 8.40
N ILE A 72 -4.26 -14.37 7.14
CA ILE A 72 -2.93 -14.00 6.64
C ILE A 72 -2.40 -12.76 7.39
N ILE A 73 -3.27 -11.76 7.62
CA ILE A 73 -2.91 -10.55 8.37
C ILE A 73 -2.51 -10.90 9.81
N PHE A 74 -3.28 -11.76 10.48
CA PHE A 74 -3.00 -12.19 11.84
C PHE A 74 -1.67 -12.95 11.94
N GLU A 75 -1.44 -13.91 11.04
CA GLU A 75 -0.24 -14.74 11.03
C GLU A 75 1.05 -13.93 10.79
N ASN A 76 0.99 -12.92 9.92
CA ASN A 76 2.18 -12.13 9.55
C ASN A 76 2.47 -10.99 10.52
N ILE A 77 1.45 -10.40 11.17
CA ILE A 77 1.60 -9.20 12.00
C ILE A 77 1.45 -9.52 13.48
N ALA A 78 0.32 -10.10 13.88
CA ALA A 78 -0.07 -10.20 15.29
C ALA A 78 0.57 -11.41 15.99
N LYS A 79 0.59 -12.57 15.32
CA LYS A 79 1.17 -13.81 15.86
C LYS A 79 2.62 -13.66 16.34
N PRO A 80 3.58 -13.13 15.53
CA PRO A 80 4.97 -13.00 15.97
C PRO A 80 5.19 -11.97 17.08
N VAL A 81 4.21 -11.10 17.35
CA VAL A 81 4.24 -10.15 18.46
C VAL A 81 3.63 -10.76 19.73
N ALA A 82 2.57 -11.56 19.59
CA ALA A 82 1.88 -12.20 20.70
C ALA A 82 2.65 -13.40 21.28
N GLU A 83 3.36 -14.15 20.44
CA GLU A 83 4.17 -15.32 20.83
C GLU A 83 5.61 -14.93 21.25
N ARG A 84 5.87 -13.63 21.46
CA ARG A 84 7.19 -13.07 21.67
C ARG A 84 7.60 -12.96 23.14
#